data_AF-A0A956WLR7-F1
#
_entry.id   AF-A0A956WLR7-F1
#
_cell.length_a   1.000
_cell.length_b   1.000
_cell.length_c   1.000
_cell.angle_alpha   90.00
_cell.angle_beta   90.00
_cell.angle_gamma   90.00
#
_symmetry.space_group_name_H-M   'P 1'
#
loop_
_entity.id
_entity.type
_entity.pdbx_description
1 polymer ?
#
loop_
_entity_poly.entity_id
_entity_poly.type
_entity_poly.pdbx_seq_one_letter_code
_entity_poly.pdbx_strand_id
1 'polypeptide(L)' 'MILATALSGNASMICTRDKQLLKLGRYRSVEILTLGALLALLSPED' A
#
# COMPACT_ATOMS: atom_id res chain seq x y z
N MET A 1 -7.11 -10.23 7.62
CA MET A 1 -5.79 -10.46 8.26
C MET A 1 -4.76 -9.42 7.81
N ILE A 2 -4.52 -9.25 6.50
CA ILE A 2 -3.48 -8.33 5.95
C ILE A 2 -3.54 -6.90 6.55
N LEU A 3 -4.72 -6.26 6.58
CA LEU A 3 -4.86 -4.90 7.14
C LEU A 3 -4.54 -4.82 8.63
N ALA A 4 -4.92 -5.84 9.41
CA ALA A 4 -4.64 -5.88 10.84
C ALA A 4 -3.13 -6.05 11.12
N THR A 5 -2.45 -6.86 10.32
CA THR A 5 -1.00 -7.01 10.36
C THR A 5 -0.29 -5.71 10.01
N ALA A 6 -0.72 -5.03 8.93
CA ALA A 6 -0.14 -3.75 8.53
C ALA A 6 -0.28 -2.69 9.64
N LEU A 7 -1.46 -2.58 10.26
CA LEU A 7 -1.69 -1.67 11.37
C LEU A 7 -0.85 -2.02 12.60
N SER A 8 -0.79 -3.29 12.98
CA SER A 8 -0.04 -3.73 14.17
C SER A 8 1.46 -3.56 13.99
N GLY A 9 1.96 -3.72 12.77
CA GLY A 9 3.37 -3.49 12.41
C GLY A 9 3.71 -2.03 12.10
N ASN A 10 2.77 -1.09 12.27
CA ASN A 10 2.94 0.32 11.88
C ASN A 10 3.43 0.50 10.43
N ALA A 11 3.01 -0.38 9.53
CA ALA A 11 3.32 -0.24 8.12
C ALA A 11 2.62 1.01 7.57
N SER A 12 3.36 1.84 6.84
CA SER A 12 2.80 2.99 6.14
C SER A 12 2.13 2.61 4.82
N MET A 13 2.48 1.44 4.25
CA MET A 13 2.02 1.03 2.92
C MET A 13 1.81 -0.49 2.80
N ILE A 14 0.89 -0.89 1.93
CA ILE A 14 0.70 -2.24 1.42
C ILE A 14 0.85 -2.19 -0.10
N CYS A 15 1.79 -2.95 -0.64
CA CYS A 15 1.89 -3.20 -2.07
C CYS A 15 1.22 -4.54 -2.40
N THR A 16 0.22 -4.53 -3.28
CA THR A 16 -0.56 -5.73 -3.62
C THR A 16 -1.09 -5.74 -5.06
N ARG A 17 -1.47 -6.92 -5.55
CA ARG A 17 -2.24 -7.11 -6.80
C ARG A 17 -3.71 -7.44 -6.53
N ASP A 18 -4.12 -7.54 -5.27
CA ASP A 18 -5.49 -7.86 -4.88
C ASP A 18 -6.44 -6.70 -5.24
N LYS A 19 -7.42 -6.97 -6.10
CA LYS A 19 -8.33 -5.95 -6.63
C LYS A 19 -9.27 -5.37 -5.56
N GLN A 20 -9.61 -6.13 -4.51
CA GLN A 20 -10.50 -5.64 -3.47
C GLN A 20 -9.76 -4.68 -2.53
N LEU A 21 -8.52 -5.02 -2.16
CA LEU A 21 -7.66 -4.11 -1.38
C LEU A 21 -7.32 -2.86 -2.17
N LEU A 22 -6.98 -2.98 -3.46
CA LEU A 22 -6.67 -1.82 -4.30
C LEU A 22 -7.85 -0.85 -4.44
N LYS A 23 -9.10 -1.34 -4.42
CA LYS A 23 -10.30 -0.48 -4.43
C LYS A 23 -10.42 0.41 -3.19
N LEU A 24 -9.80 0.03 -2.06
CA LEU A 24 -9.81 0.86 -0.88
C LEU A 24 -8.90 2.08 -1.05
N GLY A 25 -7.78 1.94 -1.77
CA GLY A 25 -6.75 2.97 -1.98
C GLY A 25 -5.98 3.36 -0.71
N ARG A 26 -6.69 3.55 0.40
CA ARG A 26 -6.14 3.80 1.73
C ARG A 26 -7.05 3.18 2.79
N TYR A 27 -6.44 2.66 3.84
CA TYR A 27 -7.15 2.20 5.03
C TYR A 27 -6.48 2.76 6.28
N ARG A 28 -7.15 3.71 6.96
CA ARG A 28 -6.57 4.49 8.07
C ARG A 28 -5.26 5.15 7.63
N SER A 29 -4.14 4.86 8.29
CA SER A 29 -2.80 5.37 8.00
C SER A 29 -2.04 4.55 6.94
N VAL A 30 -2.64 3.47 6.41
CA VAL A 30 -1.97 2.55 5.49
C VAL A 30 -2.40 2.85 4.06
N GLU A 31 -1.45 3.21 3.21
CA GLU A 31 -1.67 3.39 1.77
C GLU A 31 -1.65 2.03 1.06
N ILE A 32 -2.53 1.82 0.07
CA ILE A 32 -2.62 0.54 -0.64
C ILE A 32 -2.34 0.79 -2.12
N LEU A 33 -1.23 0.24 -2.59
CA LEU A 33 -0.64 0.56 -3.87
C LEU A 33 -0.45 -0.70 -4.73
N THR A 34 -0.43 -0.49 -6.04
CA THR A 34 0.13 -1.48 -6.96
C THR A 34 1.66 -1.42 -6.91
N LEU A 35 2.32 -2.47 -7.42
CA LEU A 35 3.78 -2.45 -7.58
C LEU A 35 4.25 -1.27 -8.43
N GLY A 36 3.55 -0.96 -9.54
CA GLY A 36 3.92 0.17 -10.40
C GLY A 36 3.82 1.51 -9.68
N ALA A 37 2.76 1.73 -8.89
CA ALA A 37 2.61 2.95 -8.11
C ALA A 37 3.67 3.06 -7.00
N LEU A 38 4.01 1.95 -6.33
CA LEU A 38 5.10 1.93 -5.36
C LEU A 38 6.44 2.28 -6.01
N LEU A 39 6.75 1.69 -7.16
CA LEU A 39 7.99 1.97 -7.88
C LEU A 39 8.07 3.43 -8.31
N ALA A 40 6.96 4.02 -8.78
CA ALA A 40 6.89 5.43 -9.14
C ALA A 40 7.18 6.37 -7.96
N LEU A 41 6.83 5.99 -6.72
CA LEU A 41 7.16 6.75 -5.51
C LEU A 41 8.63 6.60 -5.08
N LEU A 42 9.27 5.50 -5.46
CA LEU A 42 10.66 5.19 -5.07
C LEU A 42 11.67 5.68 -6.12
N SER A 43 11.23 5.92 -7.35
CA SER A 43 12.06 6.53 -8.38
C SER A 43 12.39 7.97 -7.95
N PRO A 44 13.68 8.36 -7.88
CA PRO A 44 14.06 9.75 -7.75
C PRO A 44 13.51 10.52 -8.96
N GLU A 45 13.00 11.72 -8.74
CA GLU A 45 12.77 12.67 -9.84
C GLU A 45 14.13 12.92 -10.52
N ASP A 46 14.22 12.65 -11.83
CA ASP A 46 15.33 13.13 -12.67
C ASP A 46 15.24 14.66 -12.83
#